data_AF-A0A6C0E9S1-F1
#
_entry.id   AF-A0A6C0E9S1-F1
#
_cell.length_a   1.000
_cell.length_b   1.000
_cell.length_c   1.000
_cell.angle_alpha   90.00
_cell.angle_beta   90.00
_cell.angle_gamma   90.00
#
_symmetry.space_group_name_H-M   'P 1'
#
loop_
_entity.id
_entity.type
_entity.pdbx_description
1 polymer ?
#
loop_
_entity_poly.entity_id
_entity_poly.type
_entity_poly.pdbx_seq_one_letter_code
_entity_poly.pdbx_strand_id
1 'polypeptide(L)'
;MDAVSIPTPQHSLNDKWNYYFHLPHDKNWELSSYTVIMKDIDTVEKVISLNETVNDNIIKNCMLFVMRVGVTPMWEDPRNRNGGCFSFKVSNKVVPEVWRNLYYALCGETLCIEKKYNKHINGITISPKKNFCIVKIWLDTSNYQDPNIICNISNLSKQGCLFKKHEPEF
;
A
#
# COMPACT_ATOMS: atom_id res chain seq x y z
N MET A 1 -0.52 -42.54 -15.50
CA MET A 1 -1.70 -41.70 -15.80
C MET A 1 -1.41 -40.37 -15.15
N ASP A 2 -0.77 -39.47 -15.90
CA ASP A 2 -0.46 -38.14 -15.41
C ASP A 2 -1.75 -37.33 -15.47
N ALA A 3 -2.28 -36.98 -14.30
CA ALA A 3 -3.40 -36.08 -14.21
C ALA A 3 -2.95 -34.73 -14.75
N VAL A 4 -3.41 -34.37 -15.96
CA VAL A 4 -3.19 -33.05 -16.54
C VAL A 4 -3.95 -32.07 -15.66
N SER A 5 -3.23 -31.34 -14.81
CA SER A 5 -3.81 -30.31 -13.96
C SER A 5 -4.32 -29.19 -14.85
N ILE A 6 -5.64 -29.03 -14.94
CA ILE A 6 -6.24 -27.88 -15.61
C ILE A 6 -5.79 -26.63 -14.83
N PRO A 7 -5.13 -25.64 -15.46
CA PRO A 7 -4.76 -24.41 -14.79
C PRO A 7 -6.01 -23.75 -14.21
N THR A 8 -6.01 -23.45 -12.91
CA THR A 8 -7.11 -22.72 -12.28
C THR A 8 -7.28 -21.36 -12.97
N PRO A 9 -8.48 -20.99 -13.42
CA PRO A 9 -8.73 -19.69 -14.02
C PRO A 9 -8.27 -18.57 -13.08
N GLN A 10 -7.45 -17.65 -13.57
CA GLN A 10 -7.00 -16.48 -12.82
C GLN A 10 -7.89 -15.28 -13.11
N HIS A 11 -8.09 -14.44 -12.10
CA HIS A 11 -8.92 -13.24 -12.21
C HIS A 11 -8.04 -12.01 -12.29
N SER A 12 -8.04 -11.33 -13.44
CA SER A 12 -7.22 -10.12 -13.65
C SER A 12 -7.69 -8.96 -12.77
N LEU A 13 -6.72 -8.18 -12.29
CA LEU A 13 -6.95 -6.89 -11.64
C LEU A 13 -7.12 -5.78 -12.69
N ASN A 14 -7.63 -4.63 -12.25
CA ASN A 14 -7.74 -3.44 -13.09
C ASN A 14 -6.37 -2.81 -13.42
N ASP A 15 -5.39 -3.00 -12.54
CA ASP A 15 -4.02 -2.50 -12.69
C ASP A 15 -3.03 -3.46 -12.04
N LYS A 16 -1.74 -3.20 -12.25
CA LYS A 16 -0.64 -3.98 -11.72
C LYS A 16 0.01 -3.27 -10.54
N TRP A 17 0.44 -4.07 -9.56
CA TRP A 17 1.06 -3.57 -8.34
C TRP A 17 2.41 -4.23 -8.09
N ASN A 18 3.32 -3.48 -7.48
CA ASN A 18 4.61 -3.97 -6.99
C ASN A 18 4.64 -3.86 -5.47
N TYR A 19 5.09 -4.92 -4.82
CA TYR A 19 5.22 -5.00 -3.36
C TYR A 19 6.70 -4.93 -2.99
N TYR A 20 7.07 -3.96 -2.17
CA TYR A 20 8.43 -3.70 -1.74
C TYR A 20 8.59 -3.81 -0.23
N PHE A 21 9.84 -4.02 0.17
CA PHE A 21 10.33 -4.06 1.52
C PHE A 21 11.54 -3.13 1.65
N HIS A 22 11.62 -2.41 2.76
CA HIS A 22 12.81 -1.66 3.13
C HIS A 22 13.12 -1.85 4.62
N LEU A 23 14.40 -1.86 4.98
CA LEU A 23 14.84 -2.09 6.36
C LEU A 23 14.63 -0.82 7.20
N PRO A 24 13.97 -0.89 8.38
CA PRO A 24 13.69 0.31 9.18
C PRO A 24 14.92 1.07 9.68
N HIS A 25 16.08 0.42 9.73
CA HIS A 25 17.35 0.98 10.19
C HIS A 25 18.26 1.42 9.05
N ASP A 26 17.92 1.05 7.81
CA ASP A 26 18.64 1.55 6.65
C ASP A 26 18.26 3.02 6.45
N LYS A 27 19.28 3.86 6.26
CA LYS A 27 19.12 5.30 6.03
C LYS A 27 19.30 5.66 4.56
N ASN A 28 19.64 4.68 3.74
CA ASN A 28 19.71 4.83 2.29
C ASN A 28 18.29 4.77 1.71
N TRP A 29 17.81 5.88 1.16
CA TRP A 29 16.49 5.98 0.54
C TRP A 29 16.54 5.91 -0.99
N GLU A 30 17.70 5.59 -1.56
CA GLU A 30 17.82 5.29 -2.98
C GLU A 30 17.02 4.05 -3.35
N LEU A 31 16.47 4.00 -4.56
CA LEU A 31 15.64 2.87 -5.02
C LEU A 31 16.34 1.50 -4.87
N SER A 32 17.67 1.47 -4.94
CA SER A 32 18.48 0.25 -4.76
C SER A 32 18.39 -0.37 -3.36
N SER A 33 17.98 0.39 -2.33
CA SER A 33 17.82 -0.12 -0.96
C SER A 33 16.46 -0.81 -0.74
N TYR A 34 15.55 -0.73 -1.71
CA TYR A 34 14.25 -1.37 -1.66
C TYR A 34 14.32 -2.77 -2.26
N THR A 35 14.01 -3.78 -1.47
CA THR A 35 13.87 -5.16 -1.94
C THR A 35 12.47 -5.36 -2.49
N VAL A 36 12.37 -5.90 -3.70
CA VAL A 36 11.08 -6.25 -4.28
C VAL A 36 10.64 -7.62 -3.79
N ILE A 37 9.50 -7.67 -3.09
CA ILE A 37 8.87 -8.92 -2.65
C ILE A 37 8.17 -9.60 -3.83
N MET A 38 7.40 -8.84 -4.61
CA MET A 38 6.71 -9.33 -5.79
C MET A 38 6.48 -8.20 -6.78
N LYS A 39 6.71 -8.47 -8.07
CA LYS A 39 6.41 -7.55 -9.18
C LYS A 39 5.16 -7.98 -9.93
N ASP A 40 4.55 -7.04 -10.63
CA ASP A 40 3.49 -7.28 -11.60
C ASP A 40 2.37 -8.16 -11.02
N ILE A 41 1.89 -7.76 -9.85
CA ILE A 41 0.71 -8.34 -9.20
C ILE A 41 -0.50 -7.86 -9.99
N ASP A 42 -0.97 -8.71 -10.89
CA ASP A 42 -2.00 -8.42 -11.88
C ASP A 42 -3.19 -9.38 -11.80
N THR A 43 -3.23 -10.25 -10.80
CA THR A 43 -4.33 -11.16 -10.54
C THR A 43 -4.74 -11.20 -9.08
N VAL A 44 -6.02 -11.49 -8.83
CA VAL A 44 -6.59 -11.64 -7.48
C VAL A 44 -5.89 -12.76 -6.71
N GLU A 45 -5.52 -13.84 -7.37
CA GLU A 45 -4.84 -14.99 -6.75
C GLU A 45 -3.46 -14.59 -6.21
N LYS A 46 -2.70 -13.76 -6.94
CA LYS A 46 -1.42 -13.22 -6.44
C LYS A 46 -1.63 -12.33 -5.22
N VAL A 47 -2.70 -11.52 -5.22
CA VAL A 47 -3.06 -10.66 -4.08
C VAL A 47 -3.37 -11.53 -2.86
N ILE A 48 -4.27 -12.51 -2.97
CA ILE A 48 -4.65 -13.42 -1.88
C ILE A 48 -3.42 -14.17 -1.36
N SER A 49 -2.69 -14.83 -2.27
CA SER A 49 -1.52 -15.64 -1.91
C SER A 49 -0.49 -14.82 -1.14
N LEU A 50 -0.19 -13.60 -1.60
CA LEU A 50 0.77 -12.75 -0.90
C LEU A 50 0.23 -12.24 0.45
N ASN A 51 -1.05 -11.88 0.52
CA ASN A 51 -1.65 -11.35 1.76
C ASN A 51 -1.75 -12.39 2.88
N GLU A 52 -1.91 -13.66 2.51
CA GLU A 52 -1.92 -14.81 3.43
C GLU A 52 -0.51 -15.25 3.82
N THR A 53 0.47 -15.12 2.92
CA THR A 53 1.85 -15.54 3.16
C THR A 53 2.64 -14.54 4.00
N VAL A 54 2.38 -13.24 3.86
CA VAL A 54 3.10 -12.21 4.63
C VAL A 54 2.70 -12.28 6.11
N ASN A 55 3.65 -12.68 6.94
CA ASN A 55 3.46 -12.84 8.39
C ASN A 55 3.23 -11.50 9.10
N ASP A 56 2.40 -11.51 10.15
CA ASP A 56 2.16 -10.38 11.05
C ASP A 56 3.42 -9.68 11.56
N ASN A 57 4.48 -10.43 11.88
CA ASN A 57 5.75 -9.89 12.35
C ASN A 57 6.46 -9.08 11.27
N ILE A 58 6.31 -9.44 9.99
CA ILE A 58 6.85 -8.64 8.88
C ILE A 58 6.06 -7.33 8.81
N ILE A 59 4.73 -7.38 8.83
CA ILE A 59 3.87 -6.20 8.77
C ILE A 59 4.15 -5.24 9.94
N LYS A 60 4.34 -5.77 11.15
CA LYS A 60 4.55 -4.96 12.38
C LYS A 60 5.92 -4.32 12.47
N ASN A 61 6.96 -4.95 11.89
CA ASN A 61 8.35 -4.61 12.19
C ASN A 61 9.15 -4.16 10.96
N CYS A 62 8.58 -4.19 9.76
CA CYS A 62 9.28 -3.84 8.53
C CYS A 62 8.63 -2.65 7.85
N MET A 63 9.38 -1.93 7.01
CA MET A 63 8.76 -0.95 6.12
C MET A 63 8.28 -1.67 4.86
N LEU A 64 6.97 -1.65 4.61
CA LEU A 64 6.37 -2.26 3.42
C LEU A 64 5.70 -1.19 2.57
N PHE A 65 5.75 -1.40 1.26
CA PHE A 65 5.19 -0.49 0.27
C PHE A 65 4.47 -1.33 -0.79
N VAL A 66 3.25 -0.93 -1.15
CA VAL A 66 2.57 -1.47 -2.32
C VAL A 66 2.27 -0.31 -3.23
N MET A 67 2.94 -0.27 -4.38
CA MET A 67 2.84 0.85 -5.33
C MET A 67 2.33 0.34 -6.68
N ARG A 68 1.54 1.16 -7.36
CA ARG A 68 1.11 0.90 -8.73
C ARG A 68 2.33 0.78 -9.63
N VAL A 69 2.32 -0.15 -10.61
CA VAL A 69 3.44 -0.31 -11.54
C VAL A 69 3.74 1.01 -12.25
N GLY A 70 5.02 1.33 -12.40
CA GLY A 70 5.49 2.62 -12.92
C GLY A 70 5.59 3.75 -11.89
N VAL A 71 5.27 3.48 -10.61
CA VAL A 71 5.55 4.40 -9.48
C VAL A 71 6.49 3.77 -8.49
N THR A 72 7.57 4.47 -8.20
CA THR A 72 8.51 4.05 -7.17
C THR A 72 7.98 4.42 -5.78
N PRO A 73 8.40 3.69 -4.73
CA PRO A 73 8.05 4.01 -3.33
C PRO A 73 8.79 5.25 -2.79
N MET A 74 9.01 6.25 -3.64
CA MET A 74 9.74 7.47 -3.36
C MET A 74 8.85 8.69 -3.57
N TRP A 75 8.99 9.68 -2.69
CA TRP A 75 8.28 10.95 -2.75
C TRP A 75 8.72 11.84 -3.93
N GLU A 76 9.92 11.64 -4.46
CA GLU A 76 10.46 12.33 -5.65
C GLU A 76 9.90 11.80 -6.98
N ASP A 77 9.27 10.62 -6.97
CA ASP A 77 8.66 10.04 -8.18
C ASP A 77 7.73 11.07 -8.85
N PRO A 78 7.78 11.24 -10.19
CA PRO A 78 6.96 12.22 -10.90
C PRO A 78 5.47 12.14 -10.58
N ARG A 79 4.93 10.95 -10.27
CA ARG A 79 3.52 10.80 -9.87
C ARG A 79 3.28 11.05 -8.39
N ASN A 80 4.29 11.06 -7.53
CA ASN A 80 4.14 11.30 -6.09
C ASN A 80 4.45 12.75 -5.69
N ARG A 81 5.40 13.42 -6.37
CA ARG A 81 6.00 14.71 -5.96
C ARG A 81 5.06 15.90 -5.89
N ASN A 82 3.91 15.85 -6.56
CA ASN A 82 2.89 16.91 -6.53
C ASN A 82 1.65 16.50 -5.71
N GLY A 83 1.71 15.30 -5.15
CA GLY A 83 0.63 14.67 -4.43
C GLY A 83 0.72 14.85 -2.93
N GLY A 84 0.22 13.85 -2.22
CA GLY A 84 0.32 13.78 -0.78
C GLY A 84 -0.10 12.42 -0.26
N CYS A 85 -0.18 12.30 1.06
CA CYS A 85 -0.64 11.09 1.69
C CYS A 85 -1.53 11.37 2.89
N PHE A 86 -2.54 10.52 3.04
CA PHE A 86 -3.19 10.33 4.33
C PHE A 86 -2.25 9.53 5.23
N SER A 87 -2.08 9.98 6.48
CA SER A 87 -1.20 9.35 7.46
C SER A 87 -1.99 8.95 8.69
N PHE A 88 -2.08 7.65 8.94
CA PHE A 88 -2.82 7.03 10.02
C PHE A 88 -1.87 6.44 11.05
N LYS A 89 -2.21 6.60 12.33
CA LYS A 89 -1.53 5.94 13.45
C LYS A 89 -2.33 4.70 13.85
N VAL A 90 -1.75 3.52 13.68
CA VAL A 90 -2.44 2.23 13.90
C VAL A 90 -1.70 1.41 14.94
N SER A 91 -2.40 0.94 15.98
CA SER A 91 -1.80 0.13 17.05
C SER A 91 -1.23 -1.19 16.52
N ASN A 92 -0.10 -1.63 17.06
CA ASN A 92 0.54 -2.90 16.68
C ASN A 92 -0.35 -4.13 16.90
N LYS A 93 -1.37 -4.02 17.76
CA LYS A 93 -2.34 -5.09 18.02
C LYS A 93 -3.24 -5.38 16.82
N VAL A 94 -3.58 -4.35 16.04
CA VAL A 94 -4.58 -4.44 14.95
C VAL A 94 -3.99 -4.15 13.57
N VAL A 95 -2.75 -3.64 13.50
CA VAL A 95 -2.16 -3.23 12.23
C VAL A 95 -2.07 -4.34 11.16
N PRO A 96 -1.86 -5.65 11.48
CA PRO A 96 -1.88 -6.66 10.44
C PRO A 96 -3.23 -6.76 9.73
N GLU A 97 -4.33 -6.77 10.48
CA GLU A 97 -5.69 -6.78 9.92
C GLU A 97 -5.92 -5.55 9.03
N VAL A 98 -5.56 -4.36 9.54
CA VAL A 98 -5.68 -3.09 8.79
C VAL A 98 -4.90 -3.13 7.49
N TRP A 99 -3.65 -3.59 7.52
CA TRP A 99 -2.80 -3.67 6.34
C TRP A 99 -3.35 -4.65 5.30
N ARG A 100 -3.81 -5.83 5.73
CA ARG A 100 -4.39 -6.84 4.83
C ARG A 100 -5.65 -6.32 4.14
N ASN A 101 -6.53 -5.64 4.88
CA ASN A 101 -7.75 -5.04 4.33
C ASN A 101 -7.44 -3.88 3.37
N LEU A 102 -6.46 -3.04 3.71
CA LEU A 102 -6.00 -1.97 2.82
C LEU A 102 -5.40 -2.52 1.53
N TYR A 103 -4.61 -3.59 1.60
CA TYR A 103 -4.00 -4.20 0.42
C TYR A 103 -5.06 -4.80 -0.52
N TYR A 104 -6.08 -5.47 0.02
CA TYR A 104 -7.23 -5.92 -0.78
C TYR A 104 -7.99 -4.75 -1.41
N ALA A 105 -8.32 -3.72 -0.64
CA ALA A 105 -9.06 -2.57 -1.13
C ALA A 105 -8.28 -1.76 -2.20
N LEU A 106 -6.95 -1.66 -2.03
CA LEU A 106 -6.06 -1.04 -3.00
C LEU A 106 -6.09 -1.78 -4.33
N CYS A 107 -5.76 -3.08 -4.32
CA CYS A 107 -5.67 -3.87 -5.55
C CYS A 107 -7.02 -4.05 -6.24
N GLY A 108 -8.10 -4.06 -5.46
CA GLY A 108 -9.48 -4.13 -5.96
C GLY A 108 -10.03 -2.80 -6.50
N GLU A 109 -9.29 -1.69 -6.40
CA GLU A 109 -9.76 -0.33 -6.76
C GLU A 109 -11.04 0.08 -5.99
N THR A 110 -11.12 -0.31 -4.71
CA THR A 110 -12.26 -0.06 -3.80
C THR A 110 -11.87 0.70 -2.53
N LEU A 111 -10.66 1.27 -2.49
CA LEU A 111 -10.13 1.98 -1.34
C LEU A 111 -10.86 3.31 -1.05
N CYS A 112 -11.40 3.95 -2.08
CA CYS A 112 -12.21 5.17 -1.96
C CYS A 112 -13.71 4.86 -2.10
N ILE A 113 -14.54 5.63 -1.39
CA ILE A 113 -16.02 5.52 -1.43
C ILE A 113 -16.53 5.79 -2.85
N GLU A 114 -16.09 6.91 -3.46
CA GLU A 114 -16.41 7.20 -4.85
C GLU A 114 -15.30 6.64 -5.77
N LYS A 115 -15.69 5.81 -6.74
CA LYS A 115 -14.75 5.15 -7.67
C LYS A 115 -13.81 6.12 -8.39
N LYS A 116 -14.26 7.35 -8.66
CA LYS A 116 -13.49 8.38 -9.36
C LYS A 116 -12.20 8.78 -8.63
N TYR A 117 -12.09 8.56 -7.32
CA TYR A 117 -10.89 8.90 -6.55
C TYR A 117 -9.84 7.79 -6.56
N ASN A 118 -10.22 6.52 -6.82
CA ASN A 118 -9.25 5.41 -6.80
C ASN A 118 -8.14 5.56 -7.84
N LYS A 119 -8.44 6.18 -9.00
CA LYS A 119 -7.44 6.50 -10.03
C LYS A 119 -6.30 7.41 -9.54
N HIS A 120 -6.53 8.17 -8.47
CA HIS A 120 -5.53 9.06 -7.87
C HIS A 120 -4.66 8.36 -6.84
N ILE A 121 -4.97 7.10 -6.48
CA ILE A 121 -4.22 6.34 -5.49
C ILE A 121 -2.99 5.70 -6.17
N ASN A 122 -1.82 6.08 -5.70
CA ASN A 122 -0.53 5.56 -6.17
C ASN A 122 -0.07 4.33 -5.37
N GLY A 123 -0.45 4.23 -4.10
CA GLY A 123 -0.04 3.11 -3.26
C GLY A 123 -0.34 3.27 -1.78
N ILE A 124 0.07 2.28 -0.99
CA ILE A 124 0.01 2.30 0.47
C ILE A 124 1.37 1.94 1.05
N THR A 125 1.65 2.46 2.25
CA THR A 125 2.90 2.18 2.95
C THR A 125 2.64 1.93 4.42
N ILE A 126 3.48 1.13 5.06
CA ILE A 126 3.49 0.94 6.51
C ILE A 126 4.92 1.10 7.01
N SER A 127 5.09 1.83 8.12
CA SER A 127 6.37 2.04 8.76
C SER A 127 6.25 1.80 10.27
N PRO A 128 7.11 0.96 10.87
CA PRO A 128 7.01 0.60 12.28
C PRO A 128 7.46 1.73 13.20
N LYS A 129 6.81 1.84 14.35
CA LYS A 129 7.23 2.61 15.54
C LYS A 129 7.11 1.71 16.78
N LYS A 130 7.49 2.22 17.94
CA LYS A 130 7.58 1.43 19.18
C LYS A 130 6.29 0.65 19.53
N ASN A 131 5.14 1.32 19.50
CA ASN A 131 3.85 0.75 19.95
C ASN A 131 2.75 0.77 18.87
N PHE A 132 3.06 1.30 17.69
CA PHE A 132 2.13 1.51 16.60
C PHE A 132 2.91 1.53 15.29
N CYS A 133 2.22 1.44 14.16
CA CYS A 133 2.78 1.75 12.86
C CYS A 133 2.14 3.01 12.30
N ILE A 134 2.89 3.71 11.45
CA ILE A 134 2.34 4.74 10.58
C ILE A 134 1.96 4.06 9.28
N VAL A 135 0.66 4.05 8.98
CA VAL A 135 0.13 3.56 7.71
C VAL A 135 -0.22 4.78 6.85
N LYS A 136 0.17 4.77 5.59
CA LYS A 136 -0.14 5.86 4.66
C LYS A 136 -0.81 5.36 3.40
N ILE A 137 -1.67 6.22 2.84
CA ILE A 137 -2.27 6.05 1.52
C ILE A 137 -1.78 7.22 0.66
N TRP A 138 -1.08 6.93 -0.44
CA TRP A 138 -0.41 7.89 -1.29
C TRP A 138 -1.28 8.26 -2.49
N LEU A 139 -1.39 9.55 -2.76
CA LEU A 139 -2.15 10.12 -3.85
C LEU A 139 -1.22 10.86 -4.81
N ASP A 140 -1.58 10.89 -6.09
CA ASP A 140 -0.91 11.67 -7.13
C ASP A 140 -1.22 13.18 -7.07
N THR A 141 -2.17 13.57 -6.22
CA THR A 141 -2.68 14.93 -6.10
C THR A 141 -2.84 15.33 -4.64
N SER A 142 -2.67 16.62 -4.37
CA SER A 142 -2.93 17.24 -3.08
C SER A 142 -4.29 17.95 -2.99
N ASN A 143 -5.14 17.79 -4.00
CA ASN A 143 -6.46 18.43 -4.04
C ASN A 143 -7.50 17.75 -3.13
N TYR A 144 -7.30 16.46 -2.81
CA TYR A 144 -8.23 15.67 -2.00
C TYR A 144 -7.61 15.38 -0.63
N GLN A 145 -7.92 16.23 0.36
CA GLN A 145 -7.29 16.19 1.67
C GLN A 145 -8.23 15.72 2.79
N ASP A 146 -9.50 15.48 2.50
CA ASP A 146 -10.46 14.94 3.46
C ASP A 146 -10.34 13.40 3.53
N PRO A 147 -9.95 12.81 4.68
CA PRO A 147 -9.86 11.36 4.83
C PRO A 147 -11.21 10.64 4.68
N ASN A 148 -12.33 11.37 4.66
CA ASN A 148 -13.65 10.79 4.41
C ASN A 148 -13.81 10.22 3.00
N ILE A 149 -12.94 10.55 2.04
CA ILE A 149 -12.95 9.91 0.72
C ILE A 149 -12.59 8.42 0.78
N ILE A 150 -11.85 8.00 1.81
CA ILE A 150 -11.42 6.61 2.01
C ILE A 150 -12.60 5.80 2.55
N CYS A 151 -12.80 4.58 2.05
CA CYS A 151 -13.84 3.69 2.55
C CYS A 151 -13.59 3.30 4.01
N ASN A 152 -14.62 2.78 4.68
CA ASN A 152 -14.45 2.34 6.06
C ASN A 152 -13.64 1.04 6.11
N ILE A 153 -12.43 1.11 6.66
CA ILE A 153 -11.58 -0.06 6.93
C ILE A 153 -11.62 -0.34 8.43
N SER A 154 -11.94 -1.57 8.81
CA SER A 154 -11.94 -2.03 10.21
C SER A 154 -10.64 -1.61 10.90
N ASN A 155 -10.75 -1.04 12.11
CA ASN A 155 -9.63 -0.59 12.94
C ASN A 155 -8.76 0.56 12.36
N LEU A 156 -9.14 1.17 11.23
CA LEU A 156 -8.48 2.34 10.68
C LEU A 156 -9.26 3.62 11.03
N SER A 157 -8.92 4.25 12.15
CA SER A 157 -9.58 5.50 12.55
C SER A 157 -9.20 6.67 11.64
N LYS A 158 -10.22 7.37 11.11
CA LYS A 158 -10.05 8.66 10.41
C LYS A 158 -9.80 9.81 11.39
N GLN A 159 -10.18 9.65 12.66
CA GLN A 159 -9.94 10.65 13.69
C GLN A 159 -8.44 10.76 13.96
N GLY A 160 -7.89 11.97 13.79
CA GLY A 160 -6.44 12.20 13.90
C GLY A 160 -5.64 11.76 12.68
N CYS A 161 -6.30 11.38 11.57
CA CYS A 161 -5.63 11.25 10.29
C CYS A 161 -5.14 12.63 9.83
N LEU A 162 -3.89 12.67 9.34
CA LEU A 162 -3.28 13.87 8.80
C LEU A 162 -3.10 13.70 7.30
N PHE A 163 -3.48 14.71 6.52
CA PHE A 163 -3.01 14.82 5.14
C PHE A 163 -1.68 15.55 5.11
N LYS A 164 -0.68 15.00 4.42
CA LYS A 164 0.63 15.61 4.23
C LYS A 164 0.97 15.66 2.76
N LYS A 165 1.27 16.85 2.24
CA LYS A 165 1.80 16.99 0.88
C LYS A 165 3.20 16.37 0.82
N HIS A 166 3.51 15.77 -0.31
CA HIS A 166 4.89 15.45 -0.65
C HIS A 166 5.48 16.73 -1.20
N GLU A 167 6.13 17.54 -0.38
CA GLU A 167 6.88 18.72 -0.83
C GLU A 167 8.36 18.35 -0.80
N PRO A 168 8.87 17.56 -1.78
CA PRO A 168 10.30 17.34 -1.91
C PRO A 168 11.00 18.68 -2.09
N GLU A 169 11.94 18.93 -1.18
CA GLU A 169 12.89 20.03 -1.32
C GLU A 169 13.63 19.81 -2.64
N PHE A 170 13.35 20.68 -3.61
CA PHE A 170 14.15 20.85 -4.81
C PHE A 170 14.95 22.14 -4.68
#